data_AF-A0A1Z8MGK8-F1
#
_entry.id   AF-A0A1Z8MGK8-F1
#
_cell.length_a   1.000
_cell.length_b   1.000
_cell.length_c   1.000
_cell.angle_alpha   90.00
_cell.angle_beta   90.00
_cell.angle_gamma   90.00
#
_symmetry.space_group_name_H-M   'P 1'
#
loop_
_entity.id
_entity.type
_entity.pdbx_description
1 polymer ?
#
loop_
_entity_poly.entity_id
_entity_poly.type
_entity_poly.pdbx_seq_one_letter_code
_entity_poly.pdbx_strand_id
1 'polypeptide(L)' 'MPRAVSLADKLLGHYKTQIASLTLVPGGGGCFEVSRDGELLYSKLSTKEFPSPTQITDALGTS' A
#
# COMPACT_ATOMS: atom_id res chain seq x y z
N MET A 1 -10.63 5.63 -8.66
CA MET A 1 -9.52 5.06 -7.86
C MET A 1 -9.90 4.84 -6.38
N PRO A 2 -10.99 4.12 -6.03
CA PRO A 2 -11.42 4.04 -4.64
C PRO A 2 -10.48 3.19 -3.74
N ARG A 3 -9.95 2.07 -4.24
CA ARG A 3 -9.19 1.12 -3.40
C ARG A 3 -7.85 1.66 -2.89
N ALA A 4 -7.08 2.34 -3.75
CA ALA A 4 -5.78 2.89 -3.35
C ALA A 4 -5.94 4.00 -2.30
N VAL A 5 -6.95 4.85 -2.45
CA VAL A 5 -7.27 5.90 -1.48
C VAL A 5 -7.73 5.30 -0.15
N SER A 6 -8.61 4.28 -0.17
CA SER A 6 -9.04 3.60 1.06
C SER A 6 -7.91 2.87 1.78
N LEU A 7 -6.92 2.33 1.06
CA LEU A 7 -5.74 1.73 1.69
C LEU A 7 -4.85 2.81 2.31
N ALA A 8 -4.61 3.90 1.59
CA ALA A 8 -3.82 5.03 2.09
C ALA A 8 -4.42 5.63 3.37
N ASP A 9 -5.74 5.84 3.40
CA ASP A 9 -6.47 6.32 4.58
C ASP A 9 -6.25 5.41 5.80
N LYS A 10 -6.35 4.08 5.62
CA LYS A 10 -6.07 3.11 6.68
C LYS A 10 -4.64 3.15 7.18
N LEU A 11 -3.67 3.25 6.27
CA LEU A 11 -2.25 3.32 6.62
C LEU A 11 -1.93 4.59 7.41
N LEU A 12 -2.43 5.74 6.96
CA LEU A 12 -2.26 7.01 7.66
C LEU A 12 -2.97 6.99 9.03
N GLY A 13 -4.14 6.37 9.14
CA GLY A 13 -4.84 6.20 10.41
C GLY A 13 -4.09 5.30 11.41
N HIS A 14 -3.48 4.22 10.93
CA HIS A 14 -2.76 3.25 11.75
C HIS A 14 -1.39 3.78 12.19
N TYR A 15 -0.60 4.29 11.24
CA TYR A 15 0.80 4.68 11.48
C TYR A 15 0.98 6.16 11.84
N LYS A 16 -0.01 7.01 11.55
CA LYS A 16 -0.02 8.44 11.90
C LYS A 16 1.30 9.13 11.56
N THR A 17 2.04 9.57 12.58
CA THR A 17 3.31 10.29 12.44
C THR A 17 4.51 9.42 12.07
N GLN A 18 4.35 8.09 12.01
CA GLN A 18 5.41 7.17 11.56
C GLN A 18 5.60 7.21 10.04
N ILE A 19 4.59 7.66 9.28
CA ILE A 19 4.70 7.84 7.83
C ILE A 19 5.13 9.29 7.57
N ALA A 20 6.36 9.47 7.11
CA ALA A 20 6.86 10.79 6.73
C ALA A 20 6.17 11.32 5.46
N SER A 21 5.89 10.43 4.50
CA SER A 21 5.16 10.77 3.28
C SER A 21 4.47 9.55 2.68
N LEU A 22 3.34 9.78 2.01
CA LEU A 22 2.61 8.77 1.24
C LEU A 22 2.25 9.37 -0.11
N THR A 23 2.59 8.66 -1.19
CA THR A 23 2.34 9.13 -2.56
C THR A 23 1.42 8.16 -3.29
N LEU A 24 0.36 8.68 -3.91
CA LEU A 24 -0.49 7.92 -4.82
C LEU A 24 -0.01 8.13 -6.25
N VAL A 25 0.61 7.10 -6.83
CA VAL A 25 1.07 7.13 -8.23
C VAL A 25 -0.01 6.51 -9.11
N PRO A 26 -0.56 7.23 -10.11
CA PRO A 26 -1.47 6.64 -11.09
C PRO A 26 -0.78 5.53 -11.87
N GLY A 27 -1.35 4.33 -11.79
CA GLY A 27 -0.86 3.14 -12.49
C GLY A 27 -1.72 2.77 -13.70
N GLY A 28 -1.12 2.06 -14.66
CA GLY A 28 -1.78 1.52 -15.85
C GLY A 28 -1.86 -0.01 -15.85
N GLY A 29 -2.58 -0.61 -16.80
CA GLY A 29 -2.55 -2.06 -17.03
C GLY A 29 -3.08 -2.92 -15.87
N GLY A 30 -3.90 -2.36 -14.99
CA GLY A 30 -4.48 -3.06 -13.84
C GLY A 30 -3.50 -3.31 -12.68
N CYS A 31 -2.35 -2.63 -12.69
CA CYS A 31 -1.36 -2.70 -11.62
C CYS A 31 -1.94 -2.16 -10.30
N PHE A 32 -1.51 -2.78 -9.21
CA PHE A 32 -1.74 -2.29 -7.86
C PHE A 32 -0.52 -2.71 -7.05
N GLU A 33 0.34 -1.75 -6.78
CA GLU A 33 1.65 -1.99 -6.18
C GLU A 33 1.81 -1.12 -4.94
N VAL A 34 2.44 -1.69 -3.93
CA VAL A 34 2.75 -1.01 -2.68
C VAL A 34 4.24 -1.16 -2.45
N SER A 35 4.92 -0.04 -2.25
CA SER A 35 6.35 -0.01 -1.99
C SER A 35 6.65 0.85 -0.77
N ARG A 36 7.66 0.47 -0.01
CA ARG A 36 8.22 1.24 1.11
C ARG A 36 9.65 1.60 0.76
N ASP A 37 9.97 2.90 0.79
CA ASP A 37 11.33 3.39 0.55
C ASP A 37 11.96 2.87 -0.77
N GLY A 38 11.11 2.65 -1.79
CA GLY A 38 11.51 2.11 -3.09
C GLY A 38 11.51 0.57 -3.18
N GLU A 39 11.35 -0.14 -2.07
CA GLU A 39 11.26 -1.60 -2.04
C GLU A 39 9.82 -2.08 -2.22
N LEU A 40 9.60 -2.99 -3.17
CA LEU A 40 8.28 -3.53 -3.50
C LEU A 40 7.79 -4.48 -2.40
N LEU A 41 6.76 -4.08 -1.65
CA LEU A 41 6.11 -4.90 -0.63
C LEU A 41 5.02 -5.80 -1.20
N TYR A 42 4.31 -5.32 -2.22
CA TYR A 42 3.22 -6.06 -2.84
C TYR A 42 3.05 -5.68 -4.30
N SER A 43 2.80 -6.67 -5.17
CA SER A 43 2.36 -6.44 -6.54
C SER A 43 1.20 -7.35 -6.93
N LYS A 44 0.06 -6.72 -7.26
CA LYS A 44 -1.09 -7.41 -7.85
C LYS A 44 -0.76 -8.07 -9.17
N LEU A 45 0.21 -7.57 -9.93
CA LEU A 45 0.59 -8.22 -11.19
C LEU A 45 1.19 -9.60 -10.95
N SER A 46 1.88 -9.77 -9.80
CA SER A 46 2.43 -11.04 -9.34
C SER A 46 1.39 -11.93 -8.68
N THR A 47 0.60 -11.40 -7.74
CA THR A 47 -0.38 -12.20 -6.95
C THR A 47 -1.70 -12.45 -7.68
N LYS A 48 -1.98 -11.66 -8.73
CA LYS A 48 -3.27 -11.59 -9.45
C LYS A 48 -4.46 -11.11 -8.62
N GLU A 49 -4.24 -10.73 -7.37
CA GLU A 49 -5.29 -10.30 -6.44
C GLU A 49 -4.97 -8.93 -5.84
N PHE A 50 -5.98 -8.30 -5.23
CA PHE A 50 -5.73 -7.09 -4.44
C PHE A 50 -5.28 -7.48 -3.04
N PRO A 51 -4.39 -6.70 -2.41
CA PRO A 51 -3.99 -6.97 -1.05
C PRO A 51 -5.14 -6.65 -0.10
N SER A 52 -5.23 -7.41 1.00
CA SER A 52 -5.99 -6.98 2.17
C SER A 52 -5.21 -5.88 2.91
N PRO A 53 -5.89 -4.99 3.66
CA PRO A 53 -5.20 -3.99 4.47
C PRO A 53 -4.22 -4.61 5.46
N THR A 54 -4.59 -5.74 6.08
CA THR A 54 -3.77 -6.45 7.06
C THR A 54 -2.49 -7.00 6.44
N GLN A 55 -2.53 -7.52 5.21
CA GLN A 55 -1.33 -7.98 4.51
C GLN A 55 -0.29 -6.86 4.36
N ILE A 56 -0.75 -5.63 4.08
CA ILE A 56 0.15 -4.50 3.92
C ILE A 56 0.69 -4.03 5.28
N THR A 57 -0.14 -3.95 6.32
CA THR A 57 0.33 -3.56 7.66
C THR A 57 1.32 -4.57 8.24
N ASP A 58 1.08 -5.87 8.04
CA ASP A 58 1.99 -6.92 8.50
C ASP A 58 3.34 -6.84 7.77
N ALA A 59 3.32 -6.60 6.45
CA ALA A 59 4.53 -6.43 5.64
C ALA A 59 5.34 -5.16 6.00
N LEU A 60 4.68 -4.13 6.55
CA LEU A 60 5.34 -2.91 7.00
C LEU A 60 6.01 -3.06 8.39
N GLY A 61 5.65 -4.11 9.12
CA GLY A 61 6.09 -4.35 10.50
C GLY A 61 5.24 -3.60 11.52
N THR A 62 4.97 -4.25 12.63
CA THR A 62 4.39 -3.66 13.85
C THR A 62 5.52 -3.14 14.74
N SER A 63 5.43 -1.88 15.15
CA SER A 63 6.08 -1.36 16.36
C SER A 63 5.01 -1.09 17.40
#